data_AF-A0AAD9W3C2-F1
#
_entry.id   AF-A0AAD9W3C2-F1
#
_cell.length_a   1.000
_cell.length_b   1.000
_cell.length_c   1.000
_cell.angle_alpha   90.00
_cell.angle_beta   90.00
_cell.angle_gamma   90.00
#
_symmetry.space_group_name_H-M   'P 1'
#
loop_
_entity.id
_entity.type
_entity.pdbx_description
1 polymer ?
#
loop_
_entity_poly.entity_id
_entity_poly.type
_entity_poly.pdbx_seq_one_letter_code
_entity_poly.pdbx_strand_id
1 'polypeptide(L)'
;MEIEKRIDRMHQHAVNGGGDLDIQEAARRWETLVKQATEEDPEFRQDARVKMQLLCDLRAKIKEYQEALLLQSKIAHLRQPKERVLVALRHFFQIPTHLLLGKAKKFLDNKDDLVALKPQEIDYLSDFLKHHLVGKKEQASDGNYYSRLDESKVTTIVQVVTISAAALFLLGPILGLYFLRNAGAKLGVVVVFTAIFAVVLNLITSARRAESFAATAAICLAHQTQIRCRASGLRQ
;
A
#
# COMPACT_ATOMS: atom_id res chain seq x y z
N MET A 1 8.29 -10.42 27.43
CA MET A 1 9.50 -10.64 28.24
C MET A 1 9.25 -10.99 29.71
N GLU A 2 8.48 -10.22 30.50
CA GLU A 2 8.29 -10.59 31.92
C GLU A 2 7.46 -11.88 32.12
N ILE A 3 6.42 -12.07 31.29
CA ILE A 3 5.57 -13.28 31.28
C ILE A 3 6.37 -14.53 30.89
N GLU A 4 7.20 -14.45 29.85
CA GLU A 4 8.06 -15.56 29.40
C GLU A 4 9.03 -15.97 30.50
N LYS A 5 9.73 -15.02 31.13
CA LYS A 5 10.62 -15.29 32.27
C LYS A 5 9.90 -15.99 33.43
N ARG A 6 8.62 -15.69 33.64
CA ARG A 6 7.80 -16.30 34.70
C ARG A 6 7.38 -17.73 34.33
N ILE A 7 7.05 -17.98 33.06
CA ILE A 7 6.78 -19.33 32.53
C ILE A 7 8.04 -20.20 32.59
N ASP A 8 9.20 -19.66 32.19
CA ASP A 8 10.48 -20.38 32.22
C ASP A 8 10.86 -20.81 33.64
N ARG A 9 10.67 -19.92 34.64
CA ARG A 9 10.88 -20.28 36.04
C ARG A 9 9.96 -21.42 36.48
N MET A 10 8.66 -21.35 36.17
CA MET A 10 7.72 -22.43 36.53
C MET A 10 8.07 -23.75 35.81
N HIS A 11 8.53 -23.69 34.56
CA HIS A 11 8.99 -24.87 33.84
C HIS A 11 10.23 -25.48 34.48
N GLN A 12 11.20 -24.66 34.88
CA GLN A 12 12.39 -25.11 35.61
C GLN A 12 12.04 -25.72 36.97
N HIS A 13 11.08 -25.15 37.70
CA HIS A 13 10.59 -25.73 38.95
C HIS A 13 9.90 -27.09 38.73
N ALA A 14 9.12 -27.24 37.66
CA ALA A 14 8.48 -28.51 37.29
C ALA A 14 9.48 -29.59 36.86
N VAL A 15 10.58 -29.20 36.21
CA VAL A 15 11.66 -30.12 35.77
C VAL A 15 12.57 -30.51 36.94
N ASN A 16 12.94 -29.55 37.80
CA ASN A 16 13.85 -29.77 38.92
C ASN A 16 13.17 -30.36 40.17
N GLY A 17 11.84 -30.26 40.26
CA GLY A 17 11.04 -30.73 41.40
C GLY A 17 10.91 -32.26 41.54
N GLY A 18 11.56 -33.04 40.66
CA GLY A 18 11.87 -34.45 40.85
C GLY A 18 10.76 -35.33 41.45
N GLY A 19 9.76 -35.72 40.65
CA GLY A 19 8.95 -36.92 40.96
C GLY A 19 7.46 -36.86 40.63
N ASP A 20 6.87 -35.68 40.44
CA ASP A 20 5.44 -35.57 40.17
C ASP A 20 5.16 -35.72 38.67
N LEU A 21 4.89 -36.96 38.26
CA LEU A 21 4.59 -37.34 36.87
C LEU A 21 3.46 -36.46 36.30
N ASP A 22 2.49 -36.11 37.15
CA ASP A 22 1.30 -35.37 36.75
C ASP A 22 1.59 -33.89 36.46
N ILE A 23 2.58 -33.29 37.13
CA ILE A 23 3.05 -31.91 36.83
C ILE A 23 3.77 -31.90 35.47
N GLN A 24 4.56 -32.94 35.19
CA GLN A 24 5.22 -33.08 33.89
C GLN A 24 4.22 -33.33 32.77
N GLU A 25 3.19 -34.13 33.03
CA GLU A 25 2.10 -34.36 32.07
C GLU A 25 1.29 -33.08 31.81
N ALA A 26 0.96 -32.31 32.84
CA ALA A 26 0.33 -30.99 32.72
C ALA A 26 1.25 -29.92 32.10
N ALA A 27 2.55 -30.19 31.98
CA ALA A 27 3.46 -29.36 31.20
C ALA A 27 3.50 -29.71 29.71
N ARG A 28 3.13 -30.94 29.35
CA ARG A 28 3.15 -31.40 27.95
C ARG A 28 1.78 -31.39 27.31
N ARG A 29 0.72 -31.68 28.08
CA ARG A 29 -0.66 -31.78 27.60
C ARG A 29 -1.50 -30.63 28.16
N TRP A 30 -2.17 -29.93 27.25
CA TRP A 30 -3.10 -28.86 27.61
C TRP A 30 -4.33 -29.41 28.34
N GLU A 31 -4.85 -30.56 27.93
CA GLU A 31 -6.06 -31.16 28.50
C GLU A 31 -5.90 -31.52 29.98
N THR A 32 -4.75 -32.03 30.38
CA THR A 32 -4.44 -32.35 31.78
C THR A 32 -4.25 -31.06 32.60
N LEU A 33 -3.66 -30.02 32.02
CA LEU A 33 -3.54 -28.71 32.67
C LEU A 33 -4.91 -28.05 32.90
N VAL A 34 -5.85 -28.18 31.94
CA VAL A 34 -7.21 -27.65 32.08
C VAL A 34 -7.94 -28.35 33.22
N LYS A 35 -7.90 -29.69 33.26
CA LYS A 35 -8.52 -30.48 34.33
C LYS A 35 -7.97 -30.10 35.71
N GLN A 36 -6.66 -30.03 35.84
CA GLN A 36 -6.00 -29.64 37.11
C GLN A 36 -6.22 -28.17 37.50
N ALA A 37 -6.66 -27.31 36.59
CA ALA A 37 -6.94 -25.91 36.87
C ALA A 37 -8.41 -25.65 37.28
N THR A 38 -9.30 -26.63 37.08
CA THR A 38 -10.73 -26.54 37.40
C THR A 38 -10.95 -26.85 38.87
N GLU A 39 -11.58 -25.92 39.62
CA GLU A 39 -11.81 -26.07 41.07
C GLU A 39 -12.75 -27.25 41.42
N GLU A 40 -13.57 -27.69 40.47
CA GLU A 40 -14.54 -28.78 40.66
C GLU A 40 -13.91 -30.18 40.48
N ASP A 41 -12.69 -30.26 39.95
CA ASP A 41 -12.01 -31.53 39.70
C ASP A 41 -11.19 -31.99 40.91
N PRO A 42 -11.17 -33.31 41.20
CA PRO A 42 -10.43 -33.87 42.35
C PRO A 42 -8.90 -33.72 42.22
N GLU A 43 -8.40 -33.45 41.02
CA GLU A 43 -6.97 -33.22 40.72
C GLU A 43 -6.58 -31.72 40.73
N PHE A 44 -7.44 -30.87 41.33
CA PHE A 44 -7.20 -29.42 41.38
C PHE A 44 -5.86 -29.06 42.01
N ARG A 45 -5.07 -28.26 41.29
CA ARG A 45 -3.82 -27.67 41.76
C ARG A 45 -3.78 -26.17 41.52
N GLN A 46 -3.40 -25.44 42.56
CA GLN A 46 -3.25 -23.99 42.50
C GLN A 46 -2.17 -23.57 41.49
N ASP A 47 -1.08 -24.35 41.37
CA ASP A 47 -0.01 -24.10 40.40
C ASP A 47 -0.48 -24.27 38.94
N ALA A 48 -1.34 -25.26 38.68
CA ALA A 48 -1.94 -25.47 37.36
C ALA A 48 -2.85 -24.30 36.97
N ARG A 49 -3.61 -23.76 37.93
CA ARG A 49 -4.43 -22.56 37.71
C ARG A 49 -3.61 -21.30 37.43
N VAL A 50 -2.53 -21.06 38.18
CA VAL A 50 -1.63 -19.90 37.94
C VAL A 50 -0.97 -20.02 36.57
N LYS A 51 -0.56 -21.22 36.18
CA LYS A 51 0.00 -21.50 34.86
C LYS A 51 -1.01 -21.30 33.73
N MET A 52 -2.25 -21.75 33.92
CA MET A 52 -3.37 -21.51 33.01
C MET A 52 -3.60 -20.01 32.78
N GLN A 53 -3.64 -19.21 33.85
CA GLN A 53 -3.78 -17.75 33.76
C GLN A 53 -2.63 -17.11 32.97
N LEU A 54 -1.39 -17.51 33.25
CA LEU A 54 -0.22 -16.99 32.53
C LEU A 54 -0.23 -17.35 31.04
N LEU A 55 -0.72 -18.54 30.67
CA LEU A 55 -0.89 -18.92 29.27
C LEU A 55 -1.99 -18.11 28.58
N CYS A 56 -3.09 -17.81 29.27
CA CYS A 56 -4.13 -16.91 28.78
C CYS A 56 -3.58 -15.49 28.55
N ASP A 57 -2.82 -14.95 29.51
CA ASP A 57 -2.19 -13.64 29.40
C ASP A 57 -1.19 -13.58 28.23
N LEU A 58 -0.36 -14.63 28.08
CA LEU A 58 0.57 -14.76 26.97
C LEU A 58 -0.18 -14.80 25.63
N ARG A 59 -1.27 -15.56 25.54
CA ARG A 59 -2.08 -15.64 24.32
C ARG A 59 -2.70 -14.27 23.97
N ALA A 60 -3.18 -13.54 24.97
CA ALA A 60 -3.69 -12.17 24.77
C ALA A 60 -2.58 -11.24 24.25
N LYS A 61 -1.38 -11.29 24.84
CA LYS A 61 -0.24 -10.46 24.42
C LYS A 61 0.28 -10.81 23.03
N ILE A 62 0.31 -12.10 22.66
CA ILE A 62 0.65 -12.52 21.30
C ILE A 62 -0.38 -11.99 20.30
N LYS A 63 -1.66 -12.04 20.64
CA LYS A 63 -2.72 -11.50 19.79
C LYS A 63 -2.56 -9.99 19.59
N GLU A 64 -2.35 -9.23 20.65
CA GLU A 64 -2.06 -7.79 20.57
C GLU A 64 -0.83 -7.52 19.70
N TYR A 65 0.24 -8.31 19.83
CA TYR A 65 1.44 -8.18 19.02
C TYR A 65 1.20 -8.47 17.54
N GLN A 66 0.46 -9.55 17.23
CA GLN A 66 0.12 -9.90 15.85
C GLN A 66 -0.79 -8.86 15.21
N GLU A 67 -1.75 -8.31 15.95
CA GLU A 67 -2.60 -7.19 15.50
C GLU A 67 -1.75 -5.94 15.23
N ALA A 68 -0.85 -5.59 16.16
CA ALA A 68 0.08 -4.48 15.96
C ALA A 68 0.98 -4.69 14.74
N LEU A 69 1.47 -5.91 14.51
CA LEU A 69 2.31 -6.25 13.36
C LEU A 69 1.54 -6.17 12.04
N LEU A 70 0.26 -6.57 12.04
CA LEU A 70 -0.62 -6.42 10.88
C LEU A 70 -0.88 -4.94 10.58
N LEU A 71 -1.13 -4.13 11.60
CA LEU A 71 -1.26 -2.67 11.46
C LEU A 71 0.04 -2.04 10.95
N GLN A 72 1.19 -2.45 11.50
CA GLN A 72 2.51 -2.00 11.07
C GLN A 72 2.75 -2.35 9.60
N SER A 73 2.40 -3.57 9.16
CA SER A 73 2.50 -3.97 7.75
C SER A 73 1.62 -3.09 6.86
N LYS A 74 0.38 -2.81 7.29
CA LYS A 74 -0.52 -1.89 6.56
C LYS A 74 0.08 -0.48 6.44
N ILE A 75 0.66 0.04 7.52
CA ILE A 75 1.30 1.36 7.53
C ILE A 75 2.57 1.35 6.65
N ALA A 76 3.37 0.28 6.71
CA ALA A 76 4.59 0.15 5.90
C ALA A 76 4.29 0.02 4.39
N HIS A 77 3.10 -0.47 4.02
CA HIS A 77 2.65 -0.53 2.62
C HIS A 77 2.20 0.83 2.07
N LEU A 78 1.93 1.81 2.93
CA LEU A 78 1.57 3.14 2.48
C LEU A 78 2.79 3.81 1.85
N ARG A 79 2.57 4.52 0.74
CA ARG A 79 3.65 5.19 0.01
C ARG A 79 4.24 6.35 0.80
N GLN A 80 5.53 6.58 0.60
CA GLN A 80 6.17 7.82 1.04
C GLN A 80 5.53 9.04 0.33
N PRO A 81 5.42 10.18 1.02
CA PRO A 81 4.90 11.41 0.45
C PRO A 81 5.82 11.97 -0.64
N LYS A 82 5.23 12.63 -1.64
CA LYS A 82 6.00 13.34 -2.67
C LYS A 82 6.74 14.53 -2.05
N GLU A 83 7.96 14.77 -2.53
CA GLU A 83 8.86 15.81 -2.03
C GLU A 83 8.24 17.22 -2.12
N ARG A 84 7.45 17.49 -3.16
CA ARG A 84 6.72 18.75 -3.32
C ARG A 84 5.75 19.02 -2.16
N VAL A 85 5.05 17.98 -1.68
CA VAL A 85 4.11 18.10 -0.56
C VAL A 85 4.89 18.34 0.73
N LEU A 86 6.03 17.67 0.91
CA LEU A 86 6.91 17.90 2.07
C LEU A 86 7.44 19.32 2.13
N VAL A 87 7.86 19.88 0.99
CA VAL A 87 8.34 21.27 0.90
C VAL A 87 7.21 22.25 1.25
N ALA A 88 6.01 22.04 0.69
CA ALA A 88 4.85 22.87 1.01
C ALA A 88 4.47 22.79 2.50
N LEU A 89 4.48 21.57 3.06
CA LEU A 89 4.17 21.33 4.47
C LEU A 89 5.22 21.97 5.38
N ARG A 90 6.51 21.84 5.04
CA ARG A 90 7.62 22.47 5.76
C ARG A 90 7.46 23.99 5.76
N HIS A 91 7.14 24.58 4.62
CA HIS A 91 6.90 26.01 4.50
C HIS A 91 5.67 26.46 5.31
N PHE A 92 4.58 25.68 5.29
CA PHE A 92 3.37 25.95 6.08
C PHE A 92 3.66 26.01 7.58
N PHE A 93 4.45 25.08 8.11
CA PHE A 93 4.80 25.05 9.54
C PHE A 93 5.89 26.07 9.94
N GLN A 94 6.46 26.80 8.97
CA GLN A 94 7.48 27.82 9.22
C GLN A 94 6.92 29.25 9.32
N ILE A 95 5.65 29.49 8.98
CA ILE A 95 5.07 30.85 8.89
C ILE A 95 3.83 30.98 9.78
N PRO A 96 3.68 32.04 10.62
CA PRO A 96 4.67 32.84 11.32
C PRO A 96 4.93 32.34 12.76
N THR A 97 4.18 31.32 13.20
CA THR A 97 4.37 30.63 14.46
C THR A 97 4.92 29.25 14.13
N HIS A 98 6.13 28.95 14.59
CA HIS A 98 6.65 27.59 14.57
C HIS A 98 5.70 26.71 15.42
N LEU A 99 4.64 26.18 14.83
CA LEU A 99 3.68 25.29 15.52
C LEU A 99 4.38 24.02 16.01
N LEU A 100 5.47 23.64 15.35
CA LEU A 100 6.35 22.54 15.72
C LEU A 100 7.52 23.06 16.57
N LEU A 101 7.33 23.08 17.88
CA LEU A 101 8.38 23.40 18.87
C LEU A 101 9.19 22.16 19.27
N GLY A 102 10.42 22.37 19.74
CA GLY A 102 11.26 21.33 20.35
C GLY A 102 11.70 20.24 19.36
N LYS A 103 11.65 18.97 19.79
CA LYS A 103 12.05 17.81 18.97
C LYS A 103 11.21 17.66 17.69
N ALA A 104 9.98 18.18 17.70
CA ALA A 104 9.06 18.13 16.56
C ALA A 104 9.51 19.04 15.39
N LYS A 105 10.41 20.00 15.62
CA LYS A 105 10.98 20.84 14.55
C LYS A 105 11.67 20.03 13.45
N LYS A 106 12.31 18.93 13.83
CA LYS A 106 13.03 18.02 12.92
C LYS A 106 12.17 16.86 12.40
N PHE A 107 10.91 16.77 12.82
CA PHE A 107 10.02 15.68 12.44
C PHE A 107 9.79 15.62 10.93
N LEU A 108 9.72 16.79 10.28
CA LEU A 108 9.53 16.92 8.84
C LEU A 108 10.83 16.78 8.03
N ASP A 109 11.98 16.60 8.68
CA ASP A 109 13.26 16.42 7.99
C ASP A 109 13.52 14.96 7.62
N ASN A 110 12.91 14.02 8.36
CA ASN A 110 13.09 12.60 8.11
C ASN A 110 12.01 12.06 7.18
N LYS A 111 12.30 12.03 5.87
CA LYS A 111 11.36 11.55 4.85
C LYS A 111 10.91 10.10 5.05
N ASP A 112 11.79 9.25 5.61
CA ASP A 112 11.54 7.83 5.77
C ASP A 112 10.54 7.51 6.92
N ASP A 113 10.29 8.47 7.80
CA ASP A 113 9.29 8.37 8.89
C ASP A 113 7.90 8.85 8.45
N LEU A 114 7.79 9.45 7.26
CA LEU A 114 6.58 10.08 6.78
C LEU A 114 5.86 9.18 5.79
N VAL A 115 4.54 9.12 5.95
CA VAL A 115 3.68 8.23 5.18
C VAL A 115 2.47 8.98 4.64
N ALA A 116 2.11 8.75 3.39
CA ALA A 116 0.93 9.34 2.77
C ALA A 116 -0.32 8.50 3.06
N LEU A 117 -1.27 9.06 3.84
CA LEU A 117 -2.54 8.40 4.16
C LEU A 117 -3.47 8.24 2.95
N LYS A 118 -3.41 9.18 2.01
CA LYS A 118 -4.14 9.10 0.75
C LYS A 118 -3.14 8.72 -0.35
N PRO A 119 -3.31 7.58 -1.04
CA PRO A 119 -2.57 7.33 -2.26
C PRO A 119 -2.95 8.45 -3.23
N GLN A 120 -2.01 9.33 -3.53
CA GLN A 120 -2.22 10.30 -4.60
C GLN A 120 -2.32 9.47 -5.89
N GLU A 121 -3.50 9.46 -6.50
CA GLU A 121 -3.70 8.85 -7.82
C GLU A 121 -2.67 9.47 -8.75
N ILE A 122 -1.73 8.64 -9.21
CA ILE A 122 -0.67 9.10 -10.10
C ILE A 122 -1.27 9.09 -11.49
N ASP A 123 -1.92 10.18 -11.86
CA ASP A 123 -2.22 10.46 -13.25
C ASP A 123 -0.89 10.75 -13.95
N TYR A 124 -0.22 9.72 -14.46
CA TYR A 124 1.06 9.85 -15.16
C TYR A 124 0.96 10.81 -16.34
N LEU A 125 -0.21 10.89 -16.98
CA LEU A 125 -0.51 11.87 -18.02
C LEU A 125 -0.60 13.29 -17.46
N SER A 126 -1.24 13.49 -16.30
CA SER A 126 -1.22 14.79 -15.60
C SER A 126 0.19 15.16 -15.17
N ASP A 127 1.03 14.22 -14.73
CA ASP A 127 2.41 14.51 -14.31
C ASP A 127 3.30 14.83 -15.52
N PHE A 128 3.15 14.09 -16.62
CA PHE A 128 3.84 14.35 -17.90
C PHE A 128 3.42 15.68 -18.51
N LEU A 129 2.11 15.96 -18.58
CA LEU A 129 1.58 17.24 -19.06
C LEU A 129 1.97 18.39 -18.13
N LYS A 130 1.97 18.20 -16.81
CA LYS A 130 2.51 19.22 -15.88
C LYS A 130 3.98 19.49 -16.18
N HIS A 131 4.81 18.46 -16.34
CA HIS A 131 6.24 18.66 -16.57
C HIS A 131 6.54 19.29 -17.94
N HIS A 132 5.72 18.98 -18.95
CA HIS A 132 5.93 19.45 -20.33
C HIS A 132 5.25 20.80 -20.62
N LEU A 133 4.04 21.03 -20.11
CA LEU A 133 3.30 22.29 -20.30
C LEU A 133 3.69 23.35 -19.26
N VAL A 134 3.93 22.96 -18.00
CA VAL A 134 4.45 23.85 -16.95
C VAL A 134 5.97 23.78 -16.96
N GLY A 135 6.56 24.10 -18.11
CA GLY A 135 8.00 24.21 -18.25
C GLY A 135 8.55 25.25 -17.25
N LYS A 136 9.44 24.81 -16.36
CA LYS A 136 10.45 25.63 -15.64
C LYS A 136 9.99 26.96 -15.01
N LYS A 137 8.71 27.13 -14.64
CA LYS A 137 8.20 28.37 -14.01
C LYS A 137 7.68 28.17 -12.60
N GLU A 138 8.44 27.45 -11.78
CA GLU A 138 8.35 27.61 -10.33
C GLU A 138 9.71 28.09 -9.81
N GLN A 139 10.11 29.27 -10.27
CA GLN A 139 10.97 30.13 -9.47
C GLN A 139 10.04 31.08 -8.74
N ALA A 140 9.98 30.85 -7.43
CA ALA A 140 9.48 31.70 -6.36
C ALA A 140 9.11 33.12 -6.80
N SER A 141 7.82 33.45 -6.78
CA SER A 141 7.38 34.82 -6.52
C SER A 141 6.01 34.78 -5.86
N ASP A 142 5.93 35.50 -4.74
CA ASP A 142 4.74 35.86 -3.98
C ASP A 142 4.02 34.77 -3.17
N GLY A 143 4.42 34.66 -1.90
CA GLY A 143 3.69 35.33 -0.81
C GLY A 143 2.27 34.89 -0.49
N ASN A 144 1.67 33.96 -1.23
CA ASN A 144 0.35 33.42 -0.94
C ASN A 144 0.32 31.90 -1.22
N TYR A 145 0.99 31.15 -0.35
CA TYR A 145 1.25 29.71 -0.48
C TYR A 145 0.06 28.80 -0.09
N TYR A 146 -1.17 29.26 -0.33
CA TYR A 146 -2.36 28.41 -0.34
C TYR A 146 -2.82 28.15 -1.76
N SER A 147 -1.90 27.72 -2.62
CA SER A 147 -2.37 26.91 -3.73
C SER A 147 -2.64 25.51 -3.17
N ARG A 148 -3.83 25.35 -2.59
CA ARG A 148 -4.71 24.27 -3.06
C ARG A 148 -4.73 24.48 -4.57
N LEU A 149 -3.74 23.94 -5.27
CA LEU A 149 -3.69 23.91 -6.72
C LEU A 149 -4.94 23.13 -7.05
N ASP A 150 -5.96 23.90 -7.39
CA ASP A 150 -7.31 23.52 -7.67
C ASP A 150 -7.23 22.28 -8.57
N GLU A 151 -7.34 21.09 -7.95
CA GLU A 151 -7.17 19.82 -8.65
C GLU A 151 -8.12 19.82 -9.85
N SER A 152 -9.26 20.51 -9.72
CA SER A 152 -10.25 20.78 -10.75
C SER A 152 -9.72 21.54 -11.98
N LYS A 153 -8.87 22.57 -11.82
CA LYS A 153 -8.34 23.35 -12.96
C LYS A 153 -7.27 22.57 -13.69
N VAL A 154 -6.43 21.86 -12.96
CA VAL A 154 -5.42 20.98 -13.53
C VAL A 154 -6.10 19.84 -14.30
N THR A 155 -7.09 19.18 -13.69
CA THR A 155 -7.82 18.09 -14.36
C THR A 155 -8.59 18.60 -15.57
N THR A 156 -9.18 19.79 -15.49
CA THR A 156 -9.87 20.41 -16.64
C THR A 156 -8.89 20.73 -17.78
N ILE A 157 -7.71 21.30 -17.50
CA ILE A 157 -6.69 21.57 -18.52
C ILE A 157 -6.21 20.25 -19.15
N VAL A 158 -5.96 19.23 -18.33
CA VAL A 158 -5.55 17.91 -18.81
C VAL A 158 -6.62 17.27 -19.69
N GLN A 159 -7.89 17.36 -19.29
CA GLN A 159 -9.03 16.89 -20.09
C GLN A 159 -9.14 17.64 -21.41
N VAL A 160 -9.04 18.97 -21.41
CA VAL A 160 -9.07 19.79 -22.62
C VAL A 160 -7.93 19.42 -23.57
N VAL A 161 -6.70 19.27 -23.05
CA VAL A 161 -5.55 18.85 -23.85
C VAL A 161 -5.76 17.46 -24.43
N THR A 162 -6.28 16.51 -23.65
CA THR A 162 -6.54 15.14 -24.10
C THR A 162 -7.62 15.10 -25.18
N ILE A 163 -8.71 15.85 -25.00
CA ILE A 163 -9.78 15.99 -26.00
C ILE A 163 -9.25 16.64 -27.26
N SER A 164 -8.45 17.71 -27.14
CA SER A 164 -7.85 18.40 -28.28
C SER A 164 -6.89 17.50 -29.07
N ALA A 165 -6.07 16.71 -28.37
CA ALA A 165 -5.17 15.74 -28.99
C ALA A 165 -5.96 14.64 -29.71
N ALA A 166 -7.04 14.13 -29.11
CA ALA A 166 -7.93 13.15 -29.74
C ALA A 166 -8.61 13.74 -31.00
N ALA A 167 -9.10 14.98 -30.93
CA ALA A 167 -9.72 15.67 -32.06
C ALA A 167 -8.73 15.90 -33.21
N LEU A 168 -7.51 16.36 -32.91
CA LEU A 168 -6.43 16.48 -33.90
C LEU A 168 -6.07 15.12 -34.51
N PHE A 169 -6.10 14.07 -33.70
CA PHE A 169 -5.80 12.72 -34.15
C PHE A 169 -6.87 12.16 -35.12
N LEU A 170 -8.15 12.50 -34.90
CA LEU A 170 -9.26 12.11 -35.76
C LEU A 170 -9.35 12.96 -37.03
N LEU A 171 -9.22 14.28 -36.91
CA LEU A 171 -9.41 15.22 -38.02
C LEU A 171 -8.14 15.41 -38.86
N GLY A 172 -6.97 15.25 -38.26
CA GLY A 172 -5.68 15.49 -38.90
C GLY A 172 -5.41 14.62 -40.13
N PRO A 173 -5.60 13.28 -40.08
CA PRO A 173 -5.44 12.42 -41.25
C PRO A 173 -6.44 12.75 -42.35
N ILE A 174 -7.68 13.08 -41.98
CA ILE A 174 -8.78 13.38 -42.92
C ILE A 174 -8.49 14.68 -43.67
N LEU A 175 -8.12 15.74 -42.95
CA LEU A 175 -7.74 17.04 -43.53
C LEU A 175 -6.43 16.95 -44.31
N GLY A 176 -5.45 16.20 -43.81
CA GLY A 176 -4.17 15.98 -44.47
C GLY A 176 -4.32 15.29 -45.82
N LEU A 177 -5.20 14.28 -45.91
CA LEU A 177 -5.52 13.63 -47.20
C LEU A 177 -6.27 14.53 -48.16
N TYR A 178 -7.07 15.47 -47.65
CA TYR A 178 -7.89 16.37 -48.45
C TYR A 178 -7.04 17.41 -49.20
N PHE A 179 -6.03 17.98 -48.54
CA PHE A 179 -5.20 19.04 -49.14
C PHE A 179 -4.13 18.54 -50.12
N LEU A 180 -3.76 17.26 -50.08
CA LEU A 180 -2.68 16.72 -50.88
C LEU A 180 -3.19 16.08 -52.17
N ARG A 181 -2.88 16.69 -53.32
CA ARG A 181 -3.26 16.17 -54.64
C ARG A 181 -2.40 14.99 -55.10
N ASN A 182 -1.17 14.87 -54.58
CA ASN A 182 -0.17 13.89 -55.00
C ASN A 182 -0.31 12.56 -54.25
N ALA A 183 -0.34 11.44 -54.98
CA ALA A 183 -0.50 10.10 -54.39
C ALA A 183 0.61 9.73 -53.38
N GLY A 184 1.87 10.07 -53.70
CA GLY A 184 3.01 9.82 -52.79
C GLY A 184 2.94 10.63 -51.49
N ALA A 185 2.43 11.86 -51.54
CA ALA A 185 2.29 12.70 -50.36
C ALA A 185 1.15 12.23 -49.44
N LYS A 186 0.06 11.68 -50.01
CA LYS A 186 -1.02 11.05 -49.24
C LYS A 186 -0.50 9.87 -48.40
N LEU A 187 0.31 9.00 -49.01
CA LEU A 187 0.97 7.90 -48.31
C LEU A 187 1.89 8.39 -47.18
N GLY A 188 2.67 9.44 -47.43
CA GLY A 188 3.53 10.05 -46.42
C GLY A 188 2.76 10.54 -45.19
N VAL A 189 1.62 11.22 -45.39
CA VAL A 189 0.80 11.72 -44.26
C VAL A 189 0.23 10.58 -43.42
N VAL A 190 -0.24 9.50 -44.04
CA VAL A 190 -0.75 8.33 -43.30
C VAL A 190 0.36 7.74 -42.44
N VAL A 191 1.56 7.51 -43.01
CA VAL A 191 2.70 6.93 -42.28
C VAL A 191 3.11 7.81 -41.10
N VAL A 192 3.20 9.13 -41.30
CA VAL A 192 3.57 10.07 -40.22
C VAL A 192 2.51 10.08 -39.12
N PHE A 193 1.22 10.12 -39.46
CA PHE A 193 0.15 10.09 -38.46
C PHE A 193 0.11 8.76 -37.70
N THR A 194 0.34 7.63 -38.38
CA THR A 194 0.42 6.30 -37.73
C THR A 194 1.65 6.19 -36.82
N ALA A 195 2.79 6.77 -37.19
CA ALA A 195 3.98 6.80 -36.33
C ALA A 195 3.73 7.63 -35.06
N ILE A 196 3.18 8.84 -35.21
CA ILE A 196 2.82 9.70 -34.07
C ILE A 196 1.80 9.00 -33.17
N PHE A 197 0.80 8.31 -33.75
CA PHE A 197 -0.15 7.50 -33.01
C PHE A 197 0.51 6.44 -32.15
N ALA A 198 1.43 5.68 -32.75
CA ALA A 198 2.12 4.61 -32.07
C ALA A 198 2.97 5.14 -30.92
N VAL A 199 3.62 6.31 -31.08
CA VAL A 199 4.35 6.97 -30.00
C VAL A 199 3.40 7.40 -28.88
N VAL A 200 2.27 8.04 -29.20
CA VAL A 200 1.27 8.47 -28.22
C VAL A 200 0.68 7.26 -27.48
N LEU A 201 0.32 6.20 -28.21
CA LEU A 201 -0.12 4.94 -27.61
C LEU A 201 0.96 4.33 -26.74
N ASN A 202 2.23 4.34 -27.13
CA ASN A 202 3.29 3.78 -26.32
C ASN A 202 3.46 4.55 -25.00
N LEU A 203 3.39 5.88 -25.05
CA LEU A 203 3.45 6.75 -23.87
C LEU A 203 2.25 6.52 -22.94
N ILE A 204 1.02 6.47 -23.48
CA ILE A 204 -0.20 6.21 -22.72
C ILE A 204 -0.21 4.76 -22.18
N THR A 205 0.15 3.78 -22.99
CA THR A 205 0.11 2.36 -22.65
C THR A 205 1.23 1.97 -21.67
N SER A 206 2.37 2.67 -21.66
CA SER A 206 3.42 2.47 -20.66
C SER A 206 2.92 2.66 -19.23
N ALA A 207 1.86 3.46 -19.02
CA ALA A 207 1.20 3.59 -17.71
C ALA A 207 0.34 2.37 -17.34
N ARG A 208 -0.14 1.59 -18.33
CA ARG A 208 -1.04 0.45 -18.13
C ARG A 208 -0.34 -0.90 -18.06
N ARG A 209 0.96 -1.01 -18.38
CA ARG A 209 1.65 -2.31 -18.50
C ARG A 209 1.57 -3.13 -17.22
N ALA A 210 1.83 -2.54 -16.04
CA ALA A 210 1.75 -3.28 -14.78
C ALA A 210 0.30 -3.71 -14.43
N GLU A 211 -0.70 -2.88 -14.70
CA GLU A 211 -2.11 -3.15 -14.39
C GLU A 211 -2.77 -4.12 -15.38
N SER A 212 -2.39 -4.05 -16.65
CA SER A 212 -2.88 -4.97 -17.70
C SER A 212 -2.36 -6.39 -17.44
N PHE A 213 -1.08 -6.53 -17.06
CA PHE A 213 -0.53 -7.83 -16.69
C PHE A 213 -1.12 -8.37 -15.38
N ALA A 214 -1.40 -7.50 -14.39
CA ALA A 214 -2.10 -7.90 -13.18
C ALA A 214 -3.55 -8.37 -13.44
N ALA A 215 -4.29 -7.66 -14.30
CA ALA A 215 -5.64 -8.04 -14.70
C ALA A 215 -5.67 -9.36 -15.49
N THR A 216 -4.74 -9.56 -16.43
CA THR A 216 -4.60 -10.83 -17.15
C THR A 216 -4.19 -11.96 -16.21
N ALA A 217 -3.28 -11.73 -15.27
CA ALA A 217 -2.88 -12.72 -14.27
C ALA A 217 -4.05 -13.10 -13.35
N ALA A 218 -4.86 -12.13 -12.90
CA ALA A 218 -6.04 -12.38 -12.06
C ALA A 218 -7.09 -13.24 -12.78
N ILE A 219 -7.33 -12.98 -14.06
CA ILE A 219 -8.25 -13.78 -14.88
C ILE A 219 -7.72 -15.21 -15.07
N CYS A 220 -6.42 -15.37 -15.36
CA CYS A 220 -5.80 -16.69 -15.46
C CYS A 220 -5.88 -17.47 -14.14
N LEU A 221 -5.65 -16.82 -13.00
CA LEU A 221 -5.75 -17.44 -11.68
C LEU A 221 -7.19 -17.85 -11.35
N ALA A 222 -8.18 -16.99 -11.61
CA ALA A 222 -9.59 -17.29 -11.40
C ALA A 222 -10.08 -18.46 -12.27
N HIS A 223 -9.60 -18.54 -13.52
CA HIS A 223 -9.93 -19.65 -14.40
C HIS A 223 -9.29 -20.97 -13.94
N GLN A 224 -8.04 -20.92 -13.47
CA GLN A 224 -7.33 -22.10 -13.00
C GLN A 224 -7.88 -22.65 -11.68
N THR A 225 -8.37 -21.78 -10.78
CA THR A 225 -9.08 -22.21 -9.57
C THR A 225 -10.44 -22.82 -9.91
N GLN A 226 -11.18 -22.29 -10.89
CA GLN A 226 -12.47 -22.84 -11.29
C GLN A 226 -12.34 -24.24 -11.92
N ILE A 227 -11.32 -24.49 -12.76
CA ILE A 227 -11.05 -25.83 -13.31
C ILE A 227 -10.67 -26.81 -12.20
N ARG A 228 -9.84 -26.38 -11.24
CA ARG A 228 -9.41 -27.23 -10.12
C ARG A 228 -10.58 -27.62 -9.22
N CYS A 229 -11.48 -26.69 -8.91
CA CYS A 229 -12.70 -26.96 -8.13
C CYS A 229 -13.70 -27.87 -8.88
N ARG A 230 -13.84 -27.70 -10.21
CA ARG A 230 -14.71 -28.55 -11.02
C ARG A 230 -14.19 -29.99 -11.13
N ALA A 231 -12.87 -30.18 -11.17
CA ALA A 231 -12.24 -31.50 -11.18
C ALA A 231 -12.31 -32.24 -9.83
N SER A 232 -12.43 -31.52 -8.70
CA SER A 232 -12.62 -32.10 -7.37
C SER A 232 -14.08 -32.40 -7.03
N GLY A 233 -15.03 -31.66 -7.61
CA GLY A 233 -16.48 -31.87 -7.38
C GLY A 233 -17.12 -33.00 -8.20
N LEU A 234 -16.42 -33.54 -9.20
CA LEU A 234 -16.85 -34.70 -10.01
C LEU A 234 -16.35 -36.05 -9.44
N ARG A 235 -15.83 -36.05 -8.22
CA ARG A 235 -15.21 -37.21 -7.56
C ARG A 235 -15.94 -37.65 -6.28
N GLN A 236 -17.25 -37.42 -6.22
CA GLN A 236 -18.17 -38.04 -5.26
C GLN A 236 -19.26 -38.79 -6.02
#